data_AF-A0A9P5TFX9-F1
#
_entry.id   AF-A0A9P5TFX9-F1
#
_cell.length_a   1.000
_cell.length_b   1.000
_cell.length_c   1.000
_cell.angle_alpha   90.00
_cell.angle_beta   90.00
_cell.angle_gamma   90.00
#
_symmetry.space_group_name_H-M   'P 1'
#
loop_
_entity.id
_entity.type
_entity.pdbx_description
1 polymer ?
#
loop_
_entity_poly.entity_id
_entity_poly.type
_entity_poly.pdbx_seq_one_letter_code
_entity_poly.pdbx_strand_id
1 'polypeptide(L)'
;MAWPLLETLCVNTDPIASPPPQTSLKGLLWLATYSKQLKSLEFRFDETCGQVLLEEMGTTANHCLLFLSVGSSLIENPDKVAKFLACTFLGLSLLMFSHSSDDINHERWSKVQAQIQFA
;
A
#
# COMPACT_ATOMS: atom_id res chain seq x y z
N MET A 1 3.12 5.38 -20.16
CA MET A 1 4.57 5.07 -20.04
C MET A 1 4.76 4.29 -18.74
N ALA A 2 5.57 3.23 -18.76
CA ALA A 2 5.93 2.47 -17.55
C ALA A 2 7.34 2.89 -17.09
N TRP A 3 7.62 2.78 -15.79
CA TRP A 3 8.95 3.06 -15.21
C TRP A 3 9.60 1.75 -14.72
N PRO A 4 10.09 0.89 -15.63
CA PRO A 4 10.49 -0.47 -15.30
C PRO A 4 11.73 -0.56 -14.39
N LEU A 5 12.53 0.52 -14.30
CA LEU A 5 13.74 0.61 -13.49
C LEU A 5 13.55 1.44 -12.21
N LEU A 6 12.32 1.86 -11.91
CA LEU A 6 12.04 2.65 -10.72
C LEU A 6 12.19 1.78 -9.47
N GLU A 7 13.15 2.11 -8.62
CA GLU A 7 13.39 1.36 -7.37
C GLU A 7 12.77 2.01 -6.14
N THR A 8 12.59 3.33 -6.15
CA THR A 8 12.03 4.09 -5.04
C THR A 8 11.07 5.15 -5.56
N LEU A 9 9.91 5.25 -4.94
CA LEU A 9 8.93 6.29 -5.23
C LEU A 9 8.37 6.85 -3.93
N CYS A 10 8.41 8.18 -3.81
CA CYS A 10 7.77 8.88 -2.71
C CYS A 10 6.70 9.80 -3.31
N VAL A 11 5.44 9.56 -2.95
CA VAL A 11 4.33 10.44 -3.31
C VAL A 11 3.89 11.17 -2.06
N ASN A 12 4.39 12.40 -1.87
CA ASN A 12 3.93 13.23 -0.76
C ASN A 12 2.55 13.81 -1.12
N THR A 13 1.53 13.39 -0.36
CA THR A 13 0.15 13.85 -0.49
C THR A 13 -0.26 14.80 0.63
N ASP A 14 0.69 15.42 1.34
CA ASP A 14 0.36 16.44 2.34
C ASP A 14 -0.44 17.60 1.70
N PRO A 15 -1.62 17.93 2.23
CA PRO A 15 -2.46 18.98 1.68
C PRO A 15 -1.85 20.34 2.02
N ILE A 16 -0.97 20.85 1.17
CA ILE A 16 -0.44 22.22 1.31
C ILE A 16 -1.47 23.24 0.79
N ALA A 17 -2.37 22.86 -0.14
CA ALA A 17 -3.38 23.79 -0.69
C ALA A 17 -4.61 23.15 -1.37
N SER A 18 -4.63 21.84 -1.62
CA SER A 18 -5.73 21.15 -2.33
C SER A 18 -5.94 19.76 -1.73
N PRO A 19 -7.16 19.19 -1.78
CA PRO A 19 -7.33 17.79 -1.42
C PRO A 19 -6.38 16.96 -2.28
N PRO A 20 -5.53 16.12 -1.67
CA PRO A 20 -4.62 15.29 -2.43
C PRO A 20 -5.43 14.37 -3.35
N PRO A 21 -4.86 13.96 -4.51
CA PRO A 21 -5.52 12.98 -5.35
C PRO A 21 -5.87 11.74 -4.51
N GLN A 22 -7.15 11.35 -4.53
CA GLN A 22 -7.62 10.15 -3.83
C GLN A 22 -6.98 8.91 -4.47
N THR A 23 -5.92 8.46 -3.85
CA THR A 23 -5.21 7.23 -4.17
C THR A 23 -5.96 6.04 -3.56
N SER A 24 -6.02 4.95 -4.32
CA SER A 24 -6.78 3.74 -4.01
C SER A 24 -5.88 2.51 -3.95
N LEU A 25 -6.37 1.42 -3.35
CA LEU A 25 -5.74 0.09 -3.49
C LEU A 25 -5.58 -0.31 -4.96
N LYS A 26 -6.55 0.07 -5.81
CA LYS A 26 -6.47 -0.14 -7.25
C LYS A 26 -5.33 0.67 -7.88
N GLY A 27 -5.14 1.92 -7.46
CA GLY A 27 -3.99 2.74 -7.88
C GLY A 27 -2.65 2.10 -7.51
N LEU A 28 -2.54 1.59 -6.27
CA LEU A 28 -1.36 0.86 -5.80
C LEU A 28 -1.09 -0.39 -6.64
N LEU A 29 -2.14 -1.14 -7.02
CA LEU A 29 -2.03 -2.31 -7.89
C LEU A 29 -1.47 -1.96 -9.28
N TRP A 30 -1.97 -0.89 -9.91
CA TRP A 30 -1.48 -0.44 -11.20
C TRP A 30 -0.01 -0.03 -11.14
N LEU A 31 0.38 0.64 -10.06
CA LEU A 31 1.76 1.05 -9.83
C LEU A 31 2.68 -0.16 -9.75
N ALA A 32 2.26 -1.19 -9.01
CA ALA A 32 2.95 -2.46 -8.92
C ALA A 32 3.01 -3.21 -10.26
N THR A 33 1.94 -3.16 -11.04
CA THR A 33 1.88 -3.81 -12.36
C THR A 33 2.96 -3.26 -13.30
N TYR A 34 3.17 -1.95 -13.29
CA TYR A 34 4.09 -1.28 -14.23
C TYR A 34 5.48 -0.98 -13.68
N SER A 35 5.71 -1.11 -12.37
CA SER A 35 6.97 -0.75 -11.69
C SER A 35 7.55 -1.93 -10.92
N LYS A 36 7.72 -3.09 -11.57
CA LYS A 36 8.08 -4.37 -10.95
C LYS A 36 9.33 -4.35 -10.06
N GLN A 37 10.29 -3.47 -10.37
CA GLN A 37 11.55 -3.32 -9.64
C GLN A 37 11.45 -2.38 -8.42
N LEU A 38 10.27 -1.84 -8.13
CA LEU A 38 10.06 -0.91 -7.03
C LEU A 38 10.23 -1.65 -5.70
N LYS A 39 11.21 -1.21 -4.90
CA LYS A 39 11.59 -1.79 -3.61
C LYS A 39 11.02 -1.01 -2.44
N SER A 40 10.90 0.31 -2.60
CA SER A 40 10.44 1.24 -1.55
C SER A 40 9.38 2.18 -2.11
N LEU A 41 8.25 2.26 -1.41
CA LEU A 41 7.13 3.09 -1.80
C LEU A 41 6.58 3.85 -0.60
N GLU A 42 6.43 5.17 -0.73
CA GLU A 42 5.53 5.95 0.12
C GLU A 42 4.26 6.26 -0.66
N PHE A 43 3.15 5.70 -0.20
CA PHE A 43 1.86 5.78 -0.84
C PHE A 43 0.76 5.80 0.22
N ARG A 44 0.19 6.98 0.43
CA ARG A 44 -1.02 7.13 1.24
C ARG A 44 -2.23 6.78 0.39
N PHE A 45 -3.28 6.19 0.94
CA PHE A 45 -4.50 5.86 0.22
C PHE A 45 -5.72 5.84 1.16
N ASP A 46 -6.90 5.86 0.55
CA ASP A 46 -8.18 5.70 1.25
C ASP A 46 -8.81 4.35 0.84
N GLU A 47 -9.13 3.49 1.81
CA GLU A 47 -9.72 2.18 1.54
C GLU A 47 -11.08 2.27 0.82
N THR A 48 -11.82 3.36 1.03
CA THR A 48 -13.16 3.55 0.43
C THR A 48 -13.11 3.68 -1.09
N CYS A 49 -11.94 3.99 -1.64
CA CYS A 49 -11.78 4.24 -3.06
C CYS A 49 -11.33 2.95 -3.78
N GLY A 50 -12.27 2.27 -4.43
CA GLY A 50 -11.99 1.20 -5.40
C GLY A 50 -11.80 -0.22 -4.83
N GLN A 51 -12.72 -1.12 -5.18
CA GLN A 51 -12.54 -2.55 -4.94
C GLN A 51 -11.49 -3.12 -5.92
N VAL A 52 -10.60 -3.97 -5.39
CA VAL A 52 -9.66 -4.76 -6.19
C VAL A 52 -10.17 -6.19 -6.28
N LEU A 53 -10.31 -6.70 -7.49
CA LEU A 53 -10.68 -8.10 -7.71
C LEU A 53 -9.44 -9.00 -7.58
N LEU A 54 -9.65 -10.23 -7.10
CA LEU A 54 -8.58 -11.20 -6.86
C LEU A 54 -7.82 -11.55 -8.16
N GLU A 55 -8.53 -11.56 -9.29
CA GLU A 55 -7.96 -11.76 -10.63
C GLU A 55 -6.98 -10.65 -11.03
N GLU A 56 -7.23 -9.40 -10.60
CA GLU A 56 -6.36 -8.26 -10.91
C GLU A 56 -5.03 -8.35 -10.13
N MET A 57 -5.03 -8.95 -8.93
CA MET A 57 -3.83 -9.13 -8.09
C MET A 57 -2.78 -10.05 -8.74
N GLY A 58 -3.21 -11.01 -9.58
CA GLY A 58 -2.27 -11.89 -10.30
C GLY A 58 -1.31 -11.14 -11.24
N THR A 59 -1.70 -9.94 -11.67
CA THR A 59 -0.87 -9.11 -12.57
C THR A 59 0.38 -8.56 -11.89
N THR A 60 0.44 -8.54 -10.55
CA THR A 60 1.60 -8.07 -9.79
C THR A 60 2.58 -9.17 -9.40
N ALA A 61 2.40 -10.40 -9.89
CA ALA A 61 3.35 -11.48 -9.67
C ALA A 61 4.81 -11.04 -9.90
N ASN A 62 5.71 -11.52 -9.01
CA ASN A 62 7.14 -11.18 -8.98
C ASN A 62 7.47 -9.70 -8.70
N HIS A 63 6.58 -8.94 -8.06
CA HIS A 63 6.92 -7.60 -7.60
C HIS A 63 7.96 -7.63 -6.47
N CYS A 64 8.91 -6.68 -6.49
CA CYS A 64 10.02 -6.63 -5.54
C CYS A 64 9.82 -5.64 -4.38
N LEU A 65 8.57 -5.33 -4.00
CA LEU A 65 8.34 -4.32 -2.96
C LEU A 65 8.72 -4.90 -1.61
N LEU A 66 9.61 -4.22 -0.89
CA LEU A 66 10.09 -4.64 0.43
C LEU A 66 9.57 -3.71 1.53
N PHE A 67 9.39 -2.43 1.20
CA PHE A 67 8.97 -1.38 2.12
C PHE A 67 7.79 -0.59 1.56
N LEU A 68 6.74 -0.42 2.36
CA LEU A 68 5.60 0.43 2.05
C LEU A 68 5.31 1.37 3.23
N SER A 69 5.42 2.67 3.00
CA SER A 69 4.92 3.69 3.92
C SER A 69 3.53 4.14 3.50
N VAL A 70 2.58 4.03 4.42
CA VAL A 70 1.17 4.43 4.22
C VAL A 70 0.83 5.72 4.97
N GLY A 71 1.76 6.26 5.76
CA GLY A 71 1.55 7.49 6.53
C GLY A 71 0.29 7.40 7.40
N SER A 72 -0.58 8.40 7.31
CA SER A 72 -1.83 8.50 8.05
C SER A 72 -3.05 7.93 7.30
N SER A 73 -2.84 6.92 6.44
CA SER A 73 -3.93 6.32 5.65
C SER A 73 -4.98 5.68 6.56
N LEU A 74 -6.25 5.94 6.28
CA LEU A 74 -7.36 5.37 7.04
C LEU A 74 -7.79 4.05 6.41
N ILE A 75 -7.95 3.03 7.24
CA ILE A 75 -8.46 1.72 6.82
C ILE A 75 -9.62 1.33 7.73
N GLU A 76 -10.65 0.72 7.18
CA GLU A 76 -11.81 0.20 7.90
C GLU A 76 -11.65 -1.30 8.18
N ASN A 77 -11.17 -2.06 7.19
CA ASN A 77 -11.04 -3.51 7.26
C ASN A 77 -9.57 -3.94 7.13
N PRO A 78 -8.86 -4.14 8.27
CA PRO A 78 -7.46 -4.53 8.24
C PRO A 78 -7.22 -5.91 7.60
N ASP A 79 -8.14 -6.88 7.75
CA ASP A 79 -7.96 -8.22 7.18
C ASP A 79 -8.02 -8.20 5.65
N LYS A 80 -8.90 -7.37 5.08
CA LYS A 80 -8.99 -7.16 3.64
C LYS A 80 -7.72 -6.50 3.09
N VAL A 81 -7.21 -5.47 3.76
CA VAL A 81 -5.98 -4.77 3.36
C VAL A 81 -4.76 -5.70 3.47
N ALA A 82 -4.64 -6.43 4.57
CA ALA A 82 -3.55 -7.40 4.77
C ALA A 82 -3.54 -8.49 3.68
N LYS A 83 -4.71 -9.07 3.39
CA LYS A 83 -4.83 -10.07 2.32
C LYS A 83 -4.43 -9.50 0.95
N PHE A 84 -4.88 -8.29 0.64
CA PHE A 84 -4.48 -7.61 -0.60
C PHE A 84 -2.96 -7.43 -0.67
N LEU A 85 -2.34 -6.89 0.39
CA LEU A 85 -0.90 -6.63 0.42
C LEU A 85 -0.09 -7.92 0.33
N ALA A 86 -0.46 -8.96 1.08
CA ALA A 86 0.21 -10.26 1.04
C ALA A 86 0.10 -10.92 -0.35
N CYS A 87 -1.06 -10.86 -1.00
CA CYS A 87 -1.23 -11.41 -2.36
C CYS A 87 -0.47 -10.59 -3.42
N THR A 88 -0.43 -9.26 -3.27
CA THR A 88 0.13 -8.36 -4.28
C THR A 88 1.65 -8.24 -4.17
N PHE A 89 2.17 -8.25 -2.95
CA PHE A 89 3.57 -7.97 -2.60
C PHE A 89 4.12 -9.05 -1.66
N LEU A 90 4.40 -10.23 -2.20
CA LEU A 90 4.91 -11.37 -1.44
C LEU A 90 6.25 -11.09 -0.70
N GLY A 91 7.03 -10.11 -1.15
CA GLY A 91 8.30 -9.71 -0.51
C GLY A 91 8.17 -8.59 0.52
N LEU A 92 6.96 -8.08 0.77
CA LEU A 92 6.76 -6.94 1.65
C LEU A 92 7.06 -7.32 3.10
N SER A 93 8.07 -6.68 3.70
CA SER A 93 8.54 -7.02 5.06
C SER A 93 8.28 -5.91 6.08
N LEU A 94 8.08 -4.67 5.63
CA LEU A 94 7.97 -3.52 6.51
C LEU A 94 6.90 -2.53 6.04
N LEU A 95 5.93 -2.27 6.91
CA LEU A 95 5.02 -1.14 6.83
C LEU A 95 5.44 -0.01 7.76
N MET A 96 5.31 1.22 7.28
CA MET A 96 5.45 2.42 8.11
C MET A 96 4.15 3.23 8.07
N PHE A 97 3.54 3.45 9.23
CA PHE A 97 2.31 4.22 9.41
C PHE A 97 2.46 5.25 10.52
N SER A 98 1.66 6.31 10.48
CA SER A 98 1.77 7.50 11.33
C SER A 98 0.44 7.79 12.02
N HIS A 99 0.14 6.97 13.04
CA HIS A 99 -1.01 7.12 13.92
C HIS A 99 -0.54 7.06 15.38
N SER A 100 -1.12 7.90 16.25
CA SER A 100 -0.88 7.83 17.69
C SER A 100 -1.31 6.47 18.24
N SER A 101 -0.67 6.00 19.32
CA SER A 101 -1.00 4.72 19.96
C SER A 101 -2.47 4.57 20.34
N ASP A 102 -3.14 5.69 20.61
CA ASP A 102 -4.53 5.73 21.08
C ASP A 102 -5.55 5.83 19.91
N ASP A 103 -5.08 5.84 18.65
CA ASP A 103 -5.93 5.87 17.45
C ASP A 103 -6.29 4.44 17.03
N ILE A 104 -7.57 4.18 16.77
CA ILE A 104 -8.06 2.88 16.26
C ILE A 104 -7.34 2.45 14.98
N ASN A 105 -6.88 3.39 14.14
CA ASN A 105 -6.10 3.06 12.94
C ASN A 105 -4.70 2.54 13.28
N HIS A 106 -4.13 2.92 14.43
CA HIS A 106 -2.86 2.35 14.89
C HIS A 106 -3.02 0.84 15.13
N GLU A 107 -4.10 0.42 15.80
CA GLU A 107 -4.40 -1.00 16.02
C GLU A 107 -4.66 -1.72 14.69
N ARG A 108 -5.43 -1.11 13.79
CA ARG A 108 -5.72 -1.68 12.47
C ARG A 108 -4.44 -1.91 11.65
N TRP A 109 -3.57 -0.91 11.55
CA TRP A 109 -2.31 -1.04 10.82
C TRP A 109 -1.31 -1.98 11.50
N SER A 110 -1.28 -2.03 12.83
CA SER A 110 -0.49 -3.01 13.57
C SER A 110 -0.94 -4.44 13.27
N LYS A 111 -2.25 -4.67 13.15
CA LYS A 111 -2.81 -5.97 12.74
C LYS A 111 -2.42 -6.33 11.30
N VAL A 112 -2.44 -5.37 10.38
CA VAL A 112 -1.96 -5.57 8.99
C VAL A 112 -0.48 -5.95 8.98
N GLN A 113 0.36 -5.20 9.69
CA GLN A 113 1.80 -5.46 9.81
C GLN A 113 2.10 -6.86 10.35
N ALA A 114 1.37 -7.30 11.38
CA ALA A 114 1.52 -8.65 11.90
C ALA A 114 1.19 -9.70 10.83
N GLN A 115 0.09 -9.55 10.10
CA GLN A 115 -0.33 -10.54 9.09
C GLN A 115 0.63 -10.66 7.91
N ILE A 116 1.22 -9.55 7.45
CA ILE A 116 2.18 -9.61 6.33
C ILE A 116 3.53 -10.25 6.73
N GLN A 117 3.89 -10.26 8.02
CA GLN A 117 5.11 -10.89 8.51
C GLN A 117 5.00 -12.42 8.66
N PHE A 118 3.77 -12.95 8.66
CA PHE A 118 3.48 -14.38 8.81
C PHE A 118 2.85 -15.03 7.56
N ALA A 119 2.75 -14.29 6.45
CA ALA A 119 2.22 -14.76 5.17
C ALA A 119 3.35 -15.25 4.25
#